data_AF-A0ABD6ETH5-F1
#
_entry.id   AF-A0ABD6ETH5-F1
#
_cell.length_a   1.000
_cell.length_b   1.000
_cell.length_c   1.000
_cell.angle_alpha   90.00
_cell.angle_beta   90.00
_cell.angle_gamma   90.00
#
_symmetry.space_group_name_H-M   'P 1'
#
loop_
_entity.id
_entity.type
_entity.pdbx_description
1 polymer ?
#
loop_
_entity_poly.entity_id
_entity_poly.type
_entity_poly.pdbx_seq_one_letter_code
_entity_poly.pdbx_strand_id
1 'polypeptide(L)'
;MCLLCKKYVLCSRWLSVRNMQCASTSTHSFQRIRRPKGRMQWWREPVYYSPHIHPLQRGVDFTFLDGRPILFTSKFEADRKAEQIELGKKIVKYLSEMREAEELHTAAVERQKKMEEEWNRWSPKSKGVVSIS
;
A
#
# COMPACT_ATOMS: atom_id res chain seq x y z
N MET A 1 6.69 -4.63 -57.96
CA MET A 1 5.91 -3.52 -57.37
C MET A 1 6.62 -3.05 -56.10
N CYS A 2 7.36 -1.95 -56.23
CA CYS A 2 7.80 -1.11 -55.12
C CYS A 2 6.99 0.19 -55.21
N LEU A 3 6.27 0.60 -54.17
CA LEU A 3 5.90 2.00 -53.93
C LEU A 3 5.94 2.21 -52.41
N LEU A 4 7.07 2.69 -51.87
CA LEU A 4 7.42 4.11 -51.59
C LEU A 4 7.09 4.44 -50.13
N CYS A 5 7.96 5.01 -49.29
CA CYS A 5 9.04 5.97 -49.54
C CYS A 5 10.03 5.88 -48.36
N LYS A 6 11.31 5.52 -48.51
CA LYS A 6 12.47 6.38 -48.88
C LYS A 6 12.50 7.75 -48.16
N LYS A 7 13.31 7.88 -47.10
CA LYS A 7 14.66 8.48 -47.09
C LYS A 7 15.06 8.93 -45.68
N TYR A 8 16.23 8.47 -45.26
CA TYR A 8 16.99 8.97 -44.14
C TYR A 8 17.49 10.41 -44.42
N VAL A 9 17.44 11.27 -43.41
CA VAL A 9 18.36 12.41 -43.26
C VAL A 9 19.03 12.26 -41.90
N LEU A 10 20.35 12.13 -41.95
CA LEU A 10 21.26 12.12 -40.81
C LEU A 10 21.24 13.49 -40.12
N CYS A 11 21.17 13.50 -38.79
CA CYS A 11 21.86 14.53 -38.01
C CYS A 11 22.34 13.94 -36.68
N SER A 12 23.62 13.58 -36.68
CA SER A 12 24.41 13.26 -35.50
C SER A 12 24.81 14.55 -34.78
N ARG A 13 24.35 14.79 -33.55
CA ARG A 13 25.18 15.41 -32.50
C ARG A 13 24.49 15.45 -31.12
N TRP A 14 25.11 14.75 -30.17
CA TRP A 14 25.37 15.17 -28.78
C TRP A 14 24.20 15.52 -27.84
N LEU A 15 24.20 14.81 -26.70
CA LEU A 15 23.72 15.23 -25.38
C LEU A 15 22.26 15.69 -25.26
N SER A 16 21.44 14.88 -24.59
CA SER A 16 20.81 15.29 -23.34
C SER A 16 19.92 14.17 -22.82
N VAL A 17 20.24 13.69 -21.63
CA VAL A 17 19.32 12.96 -20.76
C VAL A 17 18.02 13.77 -20.66
N ARG A 18 16.88 13.21 -21.08
CA ARG A 18 15.56 13.56 -20.52
C ARG A 18 14.43 12.66 -21.04
N ASN A 19 13.63 12.21 -20.06
CA ASN A 19 12.21 11.88 -20.13
C ASN A 19 11.82 10.46 -20.53
N MET A 20 12.14 9.52 -19.64
CA MET A 20 11.28 8.35 -19.40
C MET A 20 10.02 8.85 -18.67
N GLN A 21 8.92 9.03 -19.39
CA GLN A 21 7.60 9.26 -18.79
C GLN A 21 6.92 7.90 -18.56
N CYS A 22 7.05 7.39 -17.35
CA CYS A 22 6.20 6.32 -16.85
C CYS A 22 5.91 6.58 -15.37
N ALA A 23 4.64 6.89 -15.09
CA ALA A 23 3.90 6.71 -13.84
C ALA A 23 2.84 7.82 -13.73
N SER A 24 1.63 7.54 -14.21
CA SER A 24 0.45 8.28 -13.74
C SER A 24 0.16 7.82 -12.31
N THR A 25 0.88 8.36 -11.34
CA THR A 25 0.47 8.29 -9.93
C THR A 25 -0.86 9.03 -9.80
N SER A 26 -1.95 8.33 -9.50
CA SER A 26 -3.20 8.97 -9.10
C SER A 26 -2.95 9.68 -7.78
N THR A 27 -2.62 10.97 -7.84
CA THR A 27 -2.54 11.81 -6.66
C THR A 27 -3.97 11.99 -6.16
N HIS A 28 -4.32 11.27 -5.09
CA HIS A 28 -5.50 11.60 -4.29
C HIS A 28 -5.28 13.05 -3.83
N SER A 29 -5.99 14.01 -4.43
CA SER A 29 -5.85 15.41 -4.07
C SER A 29 -6.35 15.57 -2.65
N PHE A 30 -5.42 15.67 -1.71
CA PHE A 30 -5.74 15.94 -0.31
C PHE A 30 -6.40 17.32 -0.26
N GLN A 31 -7.72 17.35 -0.18
CA GLN A 31 -8.49 18.57 -0.09
C GLN A 31 -8.03 19.30 1.17
N ARG A 32 -7.38 20.45 1.00
CA ARG A 32 -6.88 21.27 2.09
C ARG A 32 -8.09 21.78 2.89
N ILE A 33 -8.32 21.22 4.07
CA ILE A 33 -9.41 21.60 4.97
C ILE A 33 -9.28 23.11 5.25
N ARG A 34 -10.23 23.90 4.74
CA ARG A 34 -10.31 25.34 5.02
C ARG A 34 -10.74 25.51 6.47
N ARG A 35 -9.79 25.73 7.37
CA ARG A 35 -10.09 26.05 8.77
C ARG A 35 -10.94 27.32 8.84
N PRO A 36 -12.07 27.34 9.54
CA PRO A 36 -12.91 28.53 9.65
C PRO A 36 -12.15 29.64 10.39
N LYS A 37 -12.19 30.88 9.88
CA LYS A 37 -11.64 32.06 10.57
C LYS A 37 -12.59 32.46 11.71
N GLY A 38 -12.13 32.48 12.97
CA GLY A 38 -12.91 32.85 14.16
C GLY A 38 -12.24 32.48 15.48
N ARG A 39 -12.89 32.74 16.64
CA ARG A 39 -12.44 32.25 17.96
C ARG A 39 -12.31 30.72 17.90
N MET A 40 -11.14 30.21 18.28
CA MET A 40 -10.83 28.78 18.18
C MET A 40 -11.73 27.99 19.14
N GLN A 41 -12.69 27.25 18.58
CA GLN A 41 -13.58 26.39 19.35
C GLN A 41 -12.94 25.00 19.43
N TRP A 42 -12.09 24.78 20.43
CA TRP A 42 -11.36 23.51 20.63
C TRP A 42 -12.27 22.29 20.78
N TRP A 43 -13.54 22.49 21.11
CA TRP A 43 -14.56 21.42 21.15
C TRP A 43 -15.15 21.06 19.78
N ARG A 44 -14.98 21.88 18.73
CA ARG A 44 -15.48 21.59 17.37
C ARG A 44 -14.57 20.66 16.59
N GLU A 45 -13.27 20.71 16.87
CA GLU A 45 -12.26 19.83 16.29
C GLU A 45 -11.52 19.13 17.43
N PRO A 46 -12.15 18.14 18.09
CA PRO A 46 -11.49 17.41 19.16
C PRO A 46 -10.30 16.63 18.58
N VAL A 47 -9.16 16.67 19.28
CA VAL A 47 -7.92 15.94 18.91
C VAL A 47 -8.18 14.43 18.79
N TYR A 48 -9.16 13.93 19.55
CA TYR A 48 -9.74 12.61 19.39
C TYR A 48 -11.18 12.76 18.92
N TYR A 49 -11.46 12.33 17.69
CA TYR A 49 -12.84 12.17 17.27
C TYR A 49 -13.49 11.10 18.18
N SER A 50 -14.63 11.46 18.79
CA SER A 50 -15.62 10.51 19.33
C SER A 50 -15.73 9.29 18.40
N PRO A 51 -15.99 8.05 18.88
CA PRO A 51 -16.06 6.85 18.05
C PRO A 51 -16.65 7.17 16.68
N HIS A 52 -15.99 6.71 15.60
CA HIS A 52 -16.34 7.01 14.20
C HIS A 52 -17.86 6.92 13.93
N ILE A 53 -18.56 6.12 14.73
CA ILE A 53 -20.01 6.00 14.77
C ILE A 53 -20.54 6.60 16.08
N HIS A 54 -21.49 7.54 15.96
CA HIS A 54 -22.18 8.11 17.10
C HIS A 54 -22.93 7.00 17.88
N PRO A 55 -22.92 6.98 19.22
CA PRO A 55 -23.57 5.93 20.01
C PRO A 55 -25.08 5.81 19.75
N LEU A 56 -25.77 6.92 19.45
CA LEU A 56 -27.18 6.89 19.05
C LEU A 56 -27.45 6.23 17.68
N GLN A 57 -26.42 6.08 16.85
CA GLN A 57 -26.50 5.36 15.56
C GLN A 57 -26.09 3.88 15.72
N ARG A 58 -25.98 3.41 16.97
CA ARG A 58 -25.56 2.06 17.29
C ARG A 58 -26.64 1.42 18.15
N GLY A 59 -27.38 0.49 17.56
CA GLY A 59 -28.36 -0.30 18.29
C GLY A 59 -29.66 -0.34 17.54
N VAL A 60 -30.67 -0.93 18.17
CA VAL A 60 -31.99 -1.06 17.58
C VAL A 60 -32.87 0.05 18.14
N ASP A 61 -33.43 0.89 17.28
CA ASP A 61 -34.28 2.02 17.69
C ASP A 61 -35.63 1.60 18.31
N PHE A 62 -36.13 0.41 17.95
CA PHE A 62 -37.38 -0.13 18.46
C PHE A 62 -37.28 -1.65 18.62
N THR A 63 -38.17 -2.23 19.42
CA THR A 63 -38.25 -3.67 19.65
C THR A 63 -39.70 -4.14 19.59
N PHE A 64 -39.92 -5.40 19.23
CA PHE A 64 -41.25 -6.00 19.29
C PHE A 64 -41.66 -6.22 20.75
N LEU A 65 -42.95 -6.02 21.07
CA LEU A 65 -43.51 -6.32 22.39
C LEU A 65 -43.26 -7.79 22.79
N ASP A 66 -43.33 -8.68 21.79
CA ASP A 66 -43.05 -10.11 21.93
C ASP A 66 -41.60 -10.44 22.30
N GLY A 67 -40.68 -9.46 22.26
CA GLY A 67 -39.26 -9.66 22.54
C GLY A 67 -38.46 -10.31 21.41
N ARG A 68 -39.01 -10.40 20.19
CA ARG A 68 -38.29 -10.94 19.04
C ARG A 68 -37.07 -10.05 18.71
N PRO A 69 -35.88 -10.64 18.52
CA PRO A 69 -34.69 -9.87 18.22
C PRO A 69 -34.76 -9.28 16.81
N ILE A 70 -34.45 -7.99 16.70
CA ILE A 70 -34.28 -7.29 15.43
C ILE A 70 -32.79 -7.11 15.19
N LEU A 71 -32.32 -7.52 14.02
CA LEU A 71 -30.89 -7.49 13.68
C LEU A 71 -30.42 -6.09 13.24
N PHE A 72 -31.29 -5.36 12.54
CA PHE A 72 -31.02 -4.03 11.99
C PHE A 72 -32.33 -3.23 11.94
N THR A 73 -32.29 -1.92 12.22
CA THR A 73 -33.45 -1.04 12.03
C THR A 73 -33.44 -0.32 10.69
N SER A 74 -32.25 0.05 10.21
CA SER A 74 -32.09 0.84 9.00
C SER A 74 -31.17 0.16 7.98
N LYS A 75 -31.38 0.47 6.70
CA LYS A 75 -30.49 0.03 5.62
C LYS A 75 -29.06 0.54 5.83
N PHE A 76 -28.92 1.78 6.31
CA PHE A 76 -27.64 2.38 6.60
C PHE A 76 -26.81 1.57 7.61
N GLU A 77 -27.44 1.01 8.64
CA GLU A 77 -26.73 0.14 9.59
C GLU A 77 -26.28 -1.18 8.98
N ALA A 78 -27.11 -1.76 8.10
CA ALA A 78 -26.77 -2.99 7.39
C ALA A 78 -25.59 -2.76 6.44
N ASP A 79 -25.66 -1.71 5.62
CA ASP A 79 -24.61 -1.33 4.66
C ASP A 79 -23.29 -1.04 5.38
N ARG A 80 -23.33 -0.25 6.46
CA ARG A 80 -22.15 0.03 7.29
C ARG A 80 -21.50 -1.24 7.84
N LYS A 81 -22.30 -2.20 8.34
CA LYS A 81 -21.78 -3.47 8.84
C LYS A 81 -21.21 -4.32 7.71
N ALA A 82 -21.82 -4.31 6.53
CA ALA A 82 -21.28 -4.97 5.35
C ALA A 82 -19.92 -4.38 4.95
N GLU A 83 -19.80 -3.06 4.89
CA GLU A 83 -18.54 -2.36 4.63
C GLU A 83 -17.45 -2.73 5.65
N GLN A 84 -17.78 -2.80 6.94
CA GLN A 84 -16.84 -3.23 7.98
C GLN A 84 -16.34 -4.66 7.77
N ILE A 85 -17.23 -5.57 7.35
CA ILE A 85 -16.85 -6.95 7.03
C ILE A 85 -15.91 -6.98 5.83
N GLU A 86 -16.19 -6.21 4.78
CA GLU A 86 -15.33 -6.11 3.60
C GLU A 86 -13.95 -5.53 3.92
N LEU A 87 -13.90 -4.49 4.75
CA LEU A 87 -12.65 -3.91 5.25
C LEU A 87 -11.85 -4.95 6.05
N GLY A 88 -12.50 -5.68 6.95
CA GLY A 88 -11.87 -6.77 7.70
C GLY A 88 -11.25 -7.83 6.79
N LYS A 89 -11.99 -8.26 5.75
CA LYS A 89 -11.50 -9.22 4.74
C LYS A 89 -10.27 -8.68 3.99
N LYS A 90 -10.28 -7.40 3.59
CA LYS A 90 -9.16 -6.76 2.90
C LYS A 90 -7.92 -6.69 3.80
N ILE A 91 -8.08 -6.32 5.07
CA ILE A 91 -6.97 -6.26 6.03
C ILE A 91 -6.34 -7.64 6.20
N VAL A 92 -7.13 -8.68 6.44
CA VAL A 92 -6.61 -10.04 6.61
C VAL A 92 -5.86 -10.49 5.36
N LYS A 93 -6.41 -10.21 4.17
CA LYS A 93 -5.75 -10.52 2.90
C LYS A 93 -4.39 -9.80 2.76
N TYR A 94 -4.31 -8.51 3.06
CA TYR A 94 -3.03 -7.80 2.95
C TYR A 94 -2.01 -8.29 3.97
N LEU A 95 -2.44 -8.64 5.19
CA LEU A 95 -1.54 -9.22 6.19
C LEU A 95 -1.00 -10.59 5.76
N SER A 96 -1.81 -11.43 5.11
CA SER A 96 -1.32 -12.71 4.56
C SER A 96 -0.34 -12.48 3.41
N GLU A 97 -0.62 -11.57 2.48
CA GLU A 97 0.28 -11.24 1.37
C GLU A 97 1.63 -10.68 1.86
N MET A 98 1.61 -9.84 2.90
CA MET A 98 2.84 -9.32 3.52
C MET A 98 3.68 -10.44 4.13
N ARG A 99 3.04 -11.36 4.86
CA ARG A 99 3.73 -12.50 5.47
C ARG A 99 4.38 -13.40 4.41
N GLU A 100 3.65 -13.71 3.35
CA GLU A 100 4.19 -14.49 2.22
C GLU A 100 5.39 -13.79 1.57
N ALA A 101 5.31 -12.46 1.39
CA ALA A 101 6.43 -11.68 0.85
C ALA A 101 7.67 -11.71 1.75
N GLU A 102 7.49 -11.65 3.08
CA GLU A 102 8.57 -11.76 4.06
C GLU A 102 9.23 -13.15 4.03
N GLU A 103 8.43 -14.21 3.94
CA GLU A 103 8.91 -15.60 3.82
C GLU A 103 9.70 -15.81 2.51
N LEU A 104 9.23 -15.28 1.39
CA LEU A 104 9.95 -15.35 0.11
C LEU A 104 11.25 -14.54 0.12
N HIS A 105 11.24 -13.37 0.75
CA HIS A 105 12.42 -12.51 0.88
C HIS A 105 13.50 -13.18 1.73
N THR A 106 13.12 -13.72 2.90
CA THR A 106 14.06 -14.44 3.78
C THR A 106 14.67 -15.66 3.06
N ALA A 107 13.85 -16.45 2.36
CA ALA A 107 14.33 -17.56 1.55
C ALA A 107 15.24 -17.13 0.38
N ALA A 108 15.02 -15.95 -0.22
CA ALA A 108 15.90 -15.40 -1.25
C ALA A 108 17.26 -14.97 -0.68
N VAL A 109 17.27 -14.31 0.48
CA VAL A 109 18.49 -13.92 1.19
C VAL A 109 19.32 -15.15 1.58
N GLU A 110 18.68 -16.20 2.09
CA GLU A 110 19.37 -17.45 2.43
C GLU A 110 20.00 -18.13 1.21
N ARG A 111 19.28 -18.15 0.07
CA ARG A 111 19.82 -18.68 -1.19
C ARG A 111 21.04 -17.89 -1.67
N GLN A 112 20.98 -16.56 -1.60
CA GLN A 112 22.12 -15.71 -1.97
C GLN A 112 23.34 -16.00 -1.09
N LYS A 113 23.15 -16.08 0.24
CA LYS A 113 24.23 -16.44 1.17
C LYS A 113 24.86 -17.79 0.86
N LYS A 114 24.05 -18.82 0.59
CA LYS A 114 24.56 -20.15 0.21
C LYS A 114 25.35 -20.10 -1.11
N MET A 115 24.85 -19.37 -2.11
CA MET A 115 25.56 -19.19 -3.38
C MET A 115 26.90 -18.45 -3.19
N GLU A 116 26.93 -17.42 -2.34
CA GLU A 116 28.16 -16.70 -2.00
C GLU A 116 29.15 -17.58 -1.25
N GLU A 117 28.69 -18.40 -0.31
CA GLU A 117 29.51 -19.38 0.42
C GLU A 117 30.10 -20.43 -0.54
N GLU A 118 29.29 -20.99 -1.43
CA GLU A 118 29.73 -21.92 -2.46
C GLU A 118 30.75 -21.25 -3.39
N TRP A 119 30.47 -20.05 -3.88
CA TRP A 119 31.38 -19.29 -4.72
C TRP A 119 32.72 -19.05 -4.01
N ASN A 120 32.70 -18.58 -2.76
CA ASN A 120 33.89 -18.34 -1.95
C ASN A 120 34.69 -19.63 -1.67
N ARG A 121 34.01 -20.77 -1.54
CA ARG A 121 34.64 -22.08 -1.35
C ARG A 121 35.40 -22.54 -2.60
N TRP A 122 34.84 -22.31 -3.78
CA TRP A 122 35.45 -22.71 -5.06
C TRP A 122 36.40 -21.67 -5.64
N SER A 123 36.31 -20.41 -5.19
CA SER A 123 37.17 -19.33 -5.65
C SER A 123 38.63 -19.57 -5.22
N PRO A 124 39.61 -19.45 -6.14
CA PRO A 124 41.02 -19.55 -5.80
C PRO A 124 41.41 -18.48 -4.78
N LYS A 125 42.02 -18.89 -3.66
CA LYS A 125 42.58 -17.96 -2.67
C LYS A 125 43.94 -17.45 -3.16
N SER A 126 44.16 -16.14 -3.04
CA SER A 126 45.47 -15.56 -3.35
C SER A 126 46.53 -16.08 -2.36
N LYS A 127 47.71 -16.40 -2.87
CA LYS A 127 48.87 -16.78 -2.05
C LYS A 127 49.54 -15.50 -1.55
N GLY A 128 49.02 -14.90 -0.49
CA GLY A 128 49.61 -13.74 0.19
C GLY A 128 50.53 -14.14 1.36
N VAL A 129 51.23 -13.16 1.95
CA VAL A 129 52.11 -13.37 3.13
C VAL A 129 51.25 -13.77 4.33
N VAL A 130 51.24 -15.05 4.67
CA VAL A 130 50.66 -15.53 5.92
C VAL A 130 51.65 -15.20 7.02
N SER A 131 51.25 -14.35 7.98
CA SER A 131 52.03 -14.16 9.21
C SER A 131 52.01 -15.46 9.99
N ILE A 132 53.12 -16.20 9.93
CA ILE A 132 53.37 -17.39 10.74
C ILE A 132 53.69 -16.86 12.13
N SER A 133 52.72 -16.92 13.03
CA SER A 133 52.86 -16.65 14.48
C SER A 133 52.93 -17.96 15.23
#